data_AF-A0A1E4FTK4-F1
#
_entry.id   AF-A0A1E4FTK4-F1
#
_cell.length_a   1.000
_cell.length_b   1.000
_cell.length_c   1.000
_cell.angle_alpha   90.00
_cell.angle_beta   90.00
_cell.angle_gamma   90.00
#
_symmetry.space_group_name_H-M   'P 1'
#
loop_
_entity.id
_entity.type
_entity.pdbx_description
1 polymer ?
#
loop_
_entity_poly.entity_id
_entity_poly.type
_entity_poly.pdbx_seq_one_letter_code
_entity_poly.pdbx_strand_id
1 'polypeptide(L)' 'MGTGSVDIAGAVRAAVRAGYSGPLGYEAFSAGTSNPQLNANLATWRTMWSDNDAAAQEALDRIVVELNAANASLYKLS' A
#
# COMPACT_ATOMS: atom_id res chain seq x y z
N MET A 1 4.47 -4.01 -3.05
CA MET A 1 3.47 -4.13 -1.95
C MET A 1 2.76 -5.48 -2.05
N GLY A 2 2.50 -6.18 -0.94
CA GLY A 2 1.87 -7.51 -0.97
C GLY A 2 2.83 -8.69 -0.87
N THR A 3 4.09 -8.45 -0.51
CA THR A 3 5.13 -9.45 -0.24
C THR A 3 5.27 -9.80 1.26
N GLY A 4 4.40 -9.23 2.09
CA GLY A 4 4.32 -9.47 3.53
C GLY A 4 3.03 -10.19 3.93
N SER A 5 2.63 -10.06 5.19
CA SER A 5 1.48 -10.79 5.78
C SER A 5 0.17 -9.99 5.87
N VAL A 6 0.15 -8.73 5.43
CA VAL A 6 -1.03 -7.86 5.54
C VAL A 6 -2.06 -8.21 4.46
N ASP A 7 -3.33 -8.40 4.85
CA ASP A 7 -4.48 -8.51 3.92
C ASP A 7 -4.90 -7.13 3.41
N ILE A 8 -4.15 -6.63 2.41
CA ILE A 8 -4.43 -5.34 1.76
C ILE A 8 -5.82 -5.34 1.12
N ALA A 9 -6.21 -6.44 0.49
CA ALA A 9 -7.51 -6.56 -0.17
C ALA A 9 -8.66 -6.43 0.84
N GLY A 10 -8.53 -7.07 2.00
CA GLY A 10 -9.46 -6.95 3.12
C GLY A 10 -9.57 -5.53 3.65
N ALA A 11 -8.43 -4.87 3.87
CA ALA A 11 -8.39 -3.49 4.36
C ALA A 11 -9.08 -2.51 3.39
N VAL A 12 -8.77 -2.59 2.09
CA VAL A 12 -9.38 -1.74 1.07
C VAL A 12 -10.89 -1.99 0.95
N ARG A 13 -11.32 -3.27 0.93
CA ARG A 13 -12.75 -3.62 0.92
C ARG A 13 -13.48 -3.05 2.14
N ALA A 14 -12.89 -3.14 3.33
CA ALA A 14 -13.50 -2.61 4.55
C ALA A 14 -13.66 -1.09 4.49
N ALA A 15 -12.64 -0.35 4.04
CA ALA A 15 -12.68 1.09 3.88
C ALA A 15 -13.77 1.53 2.90
N VAL A 16 -13.84 0.90 1.71
CA VAL A 16 -14.86 1.18 0.69
C VAL A 16 -16.27 0.90 1.22
N ARG A 17 -16.49 -0.24 1.89
CA ARG A 17 -17.81 -0.56 2.48
C ARG A 17 -18.22 0.43 3.58
N ALA A 18 -17.26 0.98 4.32
CA ALA A 18 -17.50 2.01 5.32
C ALA A 18 -17.77 3.40 4.71
N GLY A 19 -17.72 3.54 3.37
CA GLY A 19 -17.92 4.80 2.68
C GLY A 19 -16.72 5.74 2.71
N TYR A 20 -15.51 5.22 2.98
CA TYR A 20 -14.30 6.03 2.90
C TYR A 20 -14.02 6.45 1.46
N SER A 21 -13.95 7.76 1.22
CA SER A 21 -13.71 8.36 -0.10
C SER A 21 -12.49 9.29 -0.12
N GLY A 22 -11.65 9.24 0.91
CA GLY A 22 -10.44 10.05 1.01
C GLY A 22 -9.24 9.46 0.24
N PRO A 23 -8.09 10.16 0.23
CA PRO A 23 -6.87 9.66 -0.39
C PRO A 23 -6.31 8.42 0.32
N LEU A 24 -5.81 7.45 -0.44
CA LEU A 24 -5.01 6.34 0.08
C LEU A 24 -3.53 6.60 -0.18
N GLY A 25 -2.74 6.70 0.88
CA GLY A 25 -1.29 6.88 0.82
C GLY A 25 -0.56 5.54 0.83
N TYR A 26 0.47 5.42 0.00
CA TYR A 26 1.49 4.37 0.12
C TYR A 26 2.68 4.94 0.88
N GLU A 27 3.03 4.29 1.99
CA GLU A 27 4.21 4.62 2.78
C GLU A 27 5.02 3.34 3.00
N ALA A 28 6.30 3.38 2.66
CA ALA A 28 7.22 2.26 2.82
C ALA A 28 8.65 2.75 3.03
N PHE A 29 9.46 1.96 3.75
CA PHE A 29 10.85 2.28 4.06
C PHE A 29 11.81 1.16 3.62
N SER A 30 12.95 1.56 3.07
CA SER A 30 14.07 0.67 2.68
C SER A 30 15.39 1.31 3.06
N ALA A 31 16.32 0.53 3.60
CA ALA A 31 17.64 1.04 3.93
C ALA A 31 18.34 1.52 2.66
N GLY A 32 19.00 2.69 2.75
CA GLY A 32 19.80 3.28 1.68
C GLY A 32 19.05 4.24 0.74
N THR A 33 17.72 4.29 0.78
CA THR A 33 16.92 5.20 -0.06
C THR A 33 16.16 6.27 0.72
N SER A 34 16.02 6.12 2.05
CA SER A 34 15.35 7.07 2.93
C SER A 34 16.33 7.87 3.81
N ASN A 35 15.84 8.96 4.43
CA ASN A 35 16.61 9.80 5.36
C ASN A 35 17.28 8.95 6.47
N PRO A 36 18.59 9.10 6.76
CA PRO A 36 19.28 8.29 7.77
C PRO A 36 18.70 8.38 9.19
N GLN A 37 18.26 9.57 9.62
CA GLN A 37 17.61 9.75 10.93
C GLN A 37 16.26 9.02 10.98
N LEU A 38 15.50 9.09 9.88
CA LEU A 38 14.22 8.37 9.79
C LEU A 38 14.43 6.86 9.82
N ASN A 39 15.45 6.35 9.12
CA ASN A 39 15.81 4.93 9.16
C ASN A 39 16.19 4.45 10.56
N ALA A 40 16.95 5.25 11.30
CA ALA A 40 17.29 4.94 12.68
C ALA A 40 16.05 4.93 13.59
N ASN A 41 15.14 5.89 13.42
CA ASN A 41 13.92 6.00 14.23
C ASN A 41 12.92 4.86 13.96
N LEU A 42 12.83 4.38 12.71
CA LEU A 42 11.89 3.33 12.29
C LEU A 42 12.49 1.93 12.21
N ALA A 43 13.76 1.78 12.60
CA ALA A 43 14.49 0.52 12.54
C ALA A 43 14.56 -0.10 11.13
N THR A 44 14.71 0.75 10.10
CA THR A 44 14.78 0.36 8.69
C THR A 44 16.18 -0.15 8.34
N TRP A 45 16.52 -1.36 8.79
CA TRP A 45 17.87 -1.93 8.63
C TRP A 45 18.12 -2.64 7.32
N ARG A 46 17.05 -3.08 6.65
CA ARG A 46 17.13 -3.92 5.45
C ARG A 46 16.85 -3.11 4.21
N THR A 47 17.63 -3.37 3.16
CA THR A 47 17.29 -2.92 1.81
C THR A 47 16.25 -3.88 1.24
N MET A 48 15.04 -3.38 1.03
CA MET A 48 13.90 -4.13 0.50
C MET A 48 13.72 -3.91 -1.01
N TRP A 49 14.17 -2.77 -1.51
CA TRP A 49 14.27 -2.41 -2.92
C TRP A 49 15.40 -1.38 -3.12
N SER A 50 15.84 -1.20 -4.36
CA SER A 50 16.83 -0.20 -4.77
C SER A 50 16.29 0.87 -5.74
N ASP A 51 15.17 0.60 -6.40
CA ASP A 51 14.51 1.51 -7.34
C ASP A 51 13.20 2.02 -6.73
N ASN A 52 13.16 3.32 -6.41
CA ASN A 52 12.03 3.94 -5.75
C ASN A 52 10.83 4.10 -6.69
N ASP A 53 11.07 4.40 -7.98
CA ASP A 53 10.00 4.63 -8.94
C ASP A 53 9.31 3.31 -9.27
N ALA A 54 10.08 2.24 -9.45
CA ALA A 54 9.53 0.90 -9.62
C ALA A 54 8.69 0.45 -8.42
N ALA A 55 9.19 0.68 -7.19
CA ALA A 55 8.46 0.34 -5.97
C ALA A 55 7.16 1.15 -5.80
N ALA A 56 7.19 2.44 -6.15
CA ALA A 56 6.01 3.31 -6.13
C ALA A 56 4.97 2.89 -7.17
N GLN A 57 5.40 2.57 -8.39
CA GLN A 57 4.51 2.13 -9.46
C GLN A 57 3.83 0.80 -9.10
N GLU A 58 4.58 -0.19 -8.59
CA GLU A 58 4.01 -1.47 -8.16
C GLU A 58 2.96 -1.29 -7.05
N ALA A 59 3.21 -0.38 -6.11
CA ALA A 59 2.27 -0.07 -5.05
C ALA A 59 1.00 0.61 -5.59
N LEU A 60 1.15 1.59 -6.48
CA LEU A 60 0.03 2.28 -7.11
C LEU A 60 -0.87 1.30 -7.88
N ASP A 61 -0.27 0.47 -8.73
CA ASP A 61 -0.98 -0.54 -9.52
C ASP A 61 -1.77 -1.47 -8.60
N ARG A 62 -1.16 -1.90 -7.50
CA ARG A 62 -1.84 -2.76 -6.53
C ARG A 62 -3.01 -2.05 -5.83
N ILE A 63 -2.87 -0.80 -5.41
CA ILE A 63 -3.97 -0.02 -4.80
C ILE A 63 -5.14 0.10 -5.78
N VAL A 64 -4.87 0.41 -7.05
CA VAL A 64 -5.88 0.56 -8.10
C VAL A 64 -6.65 -0.75 -8.31
N VAL A 65 -5.95 -1.89 -8.36
CA VAL A 65 -6.57 -3.21 -8.48
C VAL A 65 -7.53 -3.49 -7.32
N GLU A 66 -7.09 -3.26 -6.08
CA GLU A 66 -7.90 -3.56 -4.89
C GLU A 66 -9.11 -2.62 -4.77
N LEU A 67 -8.95 -1.34 -5.15
CA LEU A 67 -10.06 -0.38 -5.21
C LEU A 67 -11.12 -0.79 -6.24
N ASN A 68 -10.68 -1.16 -7.45
CA ASN A 68 -11.60 -1.61 -8.50
C ASN A 68 -12.35 -2.88 -8.07
N ALA A 69 -11.65 -3.84 -7.47
CA ALA A 69 -12.26 -5.06 -6.95
C ALA A 69 -13.26 -4.77 -5.80
N ALA A 70 -12.92 -3.85 -4.89
CA ALA A 70 -13.79 -3.45 -3.79
C ALA A 70 -15.07 -2.77 -4.30
N ASN A 71 -14.94 -1.80 -5.21
CA ASN A 71 -16.08 -1.10 -5.82
C ASN A 71 -16.98 -2.06 -6.61
N ALA A 72 -16.39 -2.97 -7.41
CA ALA A 72 -17.15 -3.99 -8.12
C ALA A 72 -17.95 -4.90 -7.18
N SER A 73 -17.46 -5.14 -5.96
CA SER A 73 -18.15 -5.95 -4.96
C SER A 73 -19.38 -5.28 -4.33
N LEU A 74 -19.47 -3.94 -4.38
CA LEU A 74 -20.65 -3.22 -3.90
C LEU A 74 -21.87 -3.47 -4.79
N TYR A 75 -21.67 -3.50 -6.12
CA TYR A 75 -22.75 -3.76 -7.08
C TYR A 75 -23.31 -5.19 -7.02
N LYS A 76 -22.58 -6.13 -6.42
CA LYS A 76 -23.04 -7.53 -6.25
C LYS A 76 -23.91 -7.73 -5.00
N LEU A 77 -24.01 -6.71 -4.15
CA LEU A 77 -24.76 -6.74 -2.88
C LEU A 77 -26.09 -5.96 -2.94
N SER A 78 -26.35 -5.26 -4.04
CA SER A 78 -27.63 -4.59 -4.34
C SER A 78 -28.52 -5.46 -5.22
#